data_AF-A0A7K0ZEV6-F1
#
_entry.id   AF-A0A7K0ZEV6-F1
#
_cell.length_a   1.000
_cell.length_b   1.000
_cell.length_c   1.000
_cell.angle_alpha   90.00
_cell.angle_beta   90.00
_cell.angle_gamma   90.00
#
_symmetry.space_group_name_H-M   'P 1'
#
loop_
_entity.id
_entity.type
_entity.pdbx_description
1 polymer ?
#
loop_
_entity_poly.entity_id
_entity_poly.type
_entity_poly.pdbx_seq_one_letter_code
_entity_poly.pdbx_strand_id
1 'polypeptide(L)'
;MFAATSKSIGMLILLTSIGGWVLYGIFNIRKGRAEIGAEQKLAANRKEYYDDETLEGSRLERVQVLGLVFLAIVTIALPLYWVLEPNRQAEATFGFEKRFVNWGSQLFAPTADGGYNCAGCHGGMKGTGGVAPYAVTDPKTGEVKSVNWKAPALNTVLYRFSEEEITFILNYGRPFSPMSAWGTIGGGPLNEQSIDTLVDYMKSIQIPQAGCIETRSYYNPTCDEGSLPEENNKEIMTEAERLVKAGTYGSLGEALFNLDLGSGAYSCARCHTKGWSYGDPQATGGGAFGPNLTGGSSNRQFPNQSDMINFIKNGSELGKRYGEQGQGSGRMPAFGQLYTDEQIKLIVQYVRGL
;
A
#
# COMPACT_ATOMS: atom_id res chain seq x y z
N MET A 1 10.43 -19.92 15.78
CA MET A 1 11.44 -20.49 16.71
C MET A 1 12.82 -19.84 16.53
N PHE A 2 13.37 -19.67 15.32
CA PHE A 2 14.71 -19.09 15.11
C PHE A 2 14.94 -17.66 15.68
N ALA A 3 13.95 -16.76 15.59
CA ALA A 3 14.08 -15.39 16.12
C ALA A 3 14.11 -15.29 17.67
N ALA A 4 13.53 -16.28 18.37
CA ALA A 4 13.62 -16.38 19.82
C ALA A 4 14.99 -16.94 20.24
N THR A 5 15.53 -17.86 19.44
CA THR A 5 16.88 -18.41 19.64
C THR A 5 17.97 -17.36 19.45
N SER A 6 17.86 -16.49 18.44
CA SER A 6 18.85 -15.44 18.19
C SER A 6 18.91 -14.37 19.30
N LYS A 7 17.76 -13.92 19.80
CA LYS A 7 17.70 -12.99 20.95
C LYS A 7 18.27 -13.61 22.23
N SER A 8 17.97 -14.88 22.49
CA SER A 8 18.48 -15.61 23.66
C SER A 8 20.00 -15.83 23.59
N ILE A 9 20.53 -16.18 22.41
CA ILE A 9 21.99 -16.29 22.19
C ILE A 9 22.66 -14.93 22.38
N GLY A 10 22.09 -13.86 21.82
CA GLY A 10 22.61 -12.50 21.98
C GLY A 10 22.66 -12.06 23.45
N MET A 11 21.61 -12.34 24.22
CA MET A 11 21.58 -12.04 25.66
C MET A 11 22.58 -12.88 26.46
N LEU A 12 22.78 -14.15 26.11
CA LEU A 12 23.77 -15.00 26.76
C LEU A 12 25.19 -14.45 26.54
N ILE A 13 25.54 -14.09 25.29
CA ILE A 13 26.85 -13.52 24.94
C ILE A 13 27.06 -12.18 25.67
N LEU A 14 26.02 -11.34 25.75
CA LEU A 14 26.10 -10.06 26.44
C LEU A 14 26.37 -10.26 27.94
N LEU A 15 25.60 -11.14 28.59
CA LEU A 15 25.74 -11.39 30.03
C LEU A 15 27.08 -12.02 30.38
N THR A 16 27.59 -12.95 29.57
CA THR A 16 28.91 -13.53 29.78
C THR A 16 30.03 -12.51 29.55
N SER A 17 29.90 -11.64 28.55
CA SER A 17 30.87 -10.57 28.28
C SER A 17 30.90 -9.53 29.41
N ILE A 18 29.74 -9.10 29.88
CA ILE A 18 29.62 -8.17 31.02
C ILE A 18 30.17 -8.84 32.29
N GLY A 19 29.77 -10.08 32.57
CA GLY A 19 30.28 -10.84 33.72
C GLY A 19 31.80 -10.98 33.69
N GLY A 20 32.38 -11.27 32.51
CA GLY A 20 33.82 -11.33 32.30
C GLY A 20 34.52 -9.99 32.58
N TRP A 21 33.96 -8.88 32.09
CA TRP A 21 34.48 -7.53 32.34
C TRP A 21 34.37 -7.11 33.80
N VAL A 22 33.26 -7.44 34.46
CA VAL A 22 33.07 -7.17 35.90
C VAL A 22 34.06 -7.97 36.73
N LEU A 23 34.24 -9.26 36.44
CA LEU A 23 35.22 -10.10 37.13
C LEU A 23 36.64 -9.57 36.88
N TYR A 24 37.00 -9.26 35.63
CA TYR A 24 38.27 -8.63 35.31
C TYR A 24 38.49 -7.34 36.10
N GLY A 25 37.49 -6.44 36.14
CA GLY A 25 37.52 -5.21 36.91
C GLY A 25 37.72 -5.46 38.41
N ILE A 26 36.99 -6.41 39.00
CA ILE A 26 37.13 -6.77 40.42
C ILE A 26 38.54 -7.29 40.72
N PHE A 27 39.08 -8.18 39.89
CA PHE A 27 40.43 -8.71 40.07
C PHE A 27 41.51 -7.63 39.89
N ASN A 28 41.33 -6.73 38.91
CA ASN A 28 42.27 -5.65 38.64
C ASN A 28 42.28 -4.60 39.77
N ILE A 29 41.10 -4.22 40.27
CA ILE A 29 40.97 -3.32 41.44
C ILE A 29 41.57 -3.97 42.70
N ARG A 30 41.33 -5.26 42.93
CA ARG A 30 41.91 -5.98 44.07
C ARG A 30 43.43 -6.03 44.00
N LYS A 31 44.01 -6.33 42.84
CA LYS A 31 45.46 -6.32 42.63
C LYS A 31 46.04 -4.92 42.79
N GLY A 32 45.43 -3.90 42.16
CA GLY A 32 45.90 -2.52 42.24
C GLY A 32 45.90 -1.94 43.66
N ARG A 33 44.96 -2.35 44.53
CA ARG A 33 44.94 -1.92 45.94
C ARG A 33 46.08 -2.51 46.79
N ALA A 34 46.63 -3.66 46.41
CA ALA A 34 47.79 -4.24 47.07
C ALA A 34 49.12 -3.54 46.70
N GLU A 35 49.10 -2.70 45.66
CA GLU A 35 50.28 -2.01 45.11
C GLU A 35 50.37 -0.51 45.49
N ILE A 36 49.46 0.00 46.33
CA ILE A 36 49.44 1.40 46.80
C ILE A 36 50.68 1.65 47.68
N GLY A 37 51.57 2.57 47.27
CA GLY A 37 52.85 2.87 47.94
C GLY A 37 54.06 2.14 47.33
N ALA A 38 53.84 1.27 46.33
CA ALA A 38 54.91 0.60 45.58
C ALA A 38 55.21 1.29 44.24
N GLU A 39 54.58 2.42 43.93
CA GLU A 39 54.78 3.17 42.68
C GLU A 39 56.25 3.53 42.39
N GLN A 40 57.08 3.75 43.42
CA GLN A 40 58.51 4.01 43.21
C GLN A 40 59.29 2.81 42.63
N LYS A 41 58.82 1.57 42.84
CA LYS A 41 59.44 0.32 42.34
C LYS A 41 58.67 -0.33 41.19
N LEU A 42 57.36 -0.10 41.10
CA LEU A 42 56.46 -0.77 40.16
C LEU A 42 55.99 0.12 39.01
N ALA A 43 56.30 1.42 39.01
CA ALA A 43 55.92 2.31 37.93
C ALA A 43 56.40 1.75 36.58
N ALA A 44 55.48 1.65 35.62
CA ALA A 44 55.71 0.99 34.34
C ALA A 44 56.87 1.60 33.53
N ASN A 45 57.18 2.88 33.76
CA ASN A 45 58.29 3.60 33.15
C ASN A 45 59.66 3.38 33.84
N ARG A 46 59.70 2.69 34.99
CA ARG A 46 60.93 2.34 35.72
C ARG A 46 61.29 0.87 35.65
N LYS A 47 60.36 0.01 35.19
CA LYS A 47 60.68 -1.36 34.83
C LYS A 47 61.47 -1.32 33.53
N GLU A 48 62.61 -2.02 33.51
CA GLU A 48 63.33 -2.25 32.27
C GLU A 48 62.38 -2.89 31.27
N TYR A 49 62.21 -2.24 30.12
CA TYR A 49 61.33 -2.76 29.08
C TYR A 49 61.97 -4.02 28.50
N TYR A 50 61.21 -4.76 27.70
CA TYR A 50 61.79 -5.92 27.02
C TYR A 50 63.02 -5.50 26.21
N ASP A 51 64.06 -6.32 26.28
CA ASP A 51 65.24 -6.21 25.46
C ASP A 51 64.91 -6.47 23.97
N ASP A 52 65.82 -6.05 23.10
CA ASP A 52 65.60 -6.05 21.66
C ASP A 52 65.29 -7.45 21.12
N GLU A 53 66.02 -8.48 21.60
CA GLU A 53 65.77 -9.88 21.22
C GLU A 53 64.36 -10.37 21.61
N THR A 54 63.84 -9.96 22.78
CA THR A 54 62.48 -10.33 23.19
C THR A 54 61.42 -9.55 22.41
N LEU A 55 61.69 -8.28 22.10
CA LEU A 55 60.80 -7.44 21.30
C LEU A 55 60.67 -7.95 19.87
N GLU A 56 61.79 -8.26 19.22
CA GLU A 56 61.84 -8.71 17.83
C GLU A 56 61.55 -10.22 17.68
N GLY A 57 61.73 -11.01 18.74
CA GLY A 57 61.41 -12.44 18.77
C GLY A 57 60.02 -12.74 19.33
N SER A 58 59.98 -13.33 20.53
CA SER A 58 58.78 -13.94 21.08
C SER A 58 57.59 -12.99 21.25
N ARG A 59 57.82 -11.69 21.48
CA ARG A 59 56.74 -10.71 21.58
C ARG A 59 56.17 -10.35 20.21
N LEU A 60 57.03 -10.09 19.22
CA LEU A 60 56.61 -9.80 17.86
C LEU A 60 55.83 -10.98 17.28
N GLU A 61 56.34 -12.20 17.41
CA GLU A 61 55.66 -13.42 16.94
C GLU A 61 54.24 -13.57 17.52
N ARG A 62 54.07 -13.36 18.84
CA ARG A 62 52.74 -13.43 19.48
C ARG A 62 51.78 -12.40 18.89
N VAL A 63 52.23 -11.17 18.69
CA VAL A 63 51.40 -10.09 18.13
C VAL A 63 51.08 -10.36 16.66
N GLN A 64 52.04 -10.86 15.88
CA GLN A 64 51.84 -11.26 14.49
C GLN A 64 50.86 -12.43 14.37
N VAL A 65 50.94 -13.44 15.23
CA VAL A 65 49.96 -14.54 15.29
C VAL A 65 48.55 -14.01 15.58
N LEU A 66 48.40 -13.07 16.53
CA LEU A 66 47.12 -12.41 16.77
C LEU A 66 46.64 -11.65 15.52
N GLY A 67 47.53 -10.94 14.84
CA GLY A 67 47.25 -10.28 13.56
C GLY A 67 46.76 -11.26 12.48
N LEU A 68 47.40 -12.41 12.35
CA LEU A 68 47.00 -13.48 11.42
C LEU A 68 45.64 -14.09 11.79
N VAL A 69 45.36 -14.27 13.09
CA VAL A 69 44.04 -14.73 13.55
C VAL A 69 42.95 -13.73 13.19
N PHE A 70 43.16 -12.44 13.45
CA PHE A 70 42.20 -11.40 13.06
C PHE A 70 42.03 -11.32 11.54
N LEU A 71 43.12 -11.43 10.78
CA LEU A 71 43.07 -11.47 9.33
C LEU A 71 42.26 -12.68 8.84
N ALA A 72 42.48 -13.87 9.39
CA ALA A 72 41.72 -15.07 9.08
C ALA A 72 40.23 -14.90 9.41
N ILE A 73 39.89 -14.34 10.57
CA ILE A 73 38.50 -14.04 10.97
C ILE A 73 37.85 -13.11 9.96
N VAL A 74 38.47 -11.98 9.63
CA VAL A 74 37.91 -11.00 8.68
C VAL A 74 37.77 -11.61 7.28
N THR A 75 38.78 -12.36 6.84
CA THR A 75 38.82 -13.03 5.53
C THR A 75 37.71 -14.07 5.37
N ILE A 76 37.29 -14.73 6.45
CA ILE A 76 36.20 -15.73 6.43
C ILE A 76 34.84 -15.07 6.70
N ALA A 77 34.77 -14.19 7.69
CA ALA A 77 33.51 -13.59 8.16
C ALA A 77 32.91 -12.63 7.12
N LEU A 78 33.71 -11.83 6.41
CA LEU A 78 33.20 -10.89 5.41
C LEU A 78 32.53 -11.61 4.23
N PRO A 79 33.15 -12.62 3.57
CA PRO A 79 32.48 -13.38 2.53
C PRO A 79 31.20 -14.07 3.02
N LEU A 80 31.22 -14.66 4.22
CA LEU A 80 30.01 -15.28 4.80
C LEU A 80 28.89 -14.27 5.05
N TYR A 81 29.23 -13.07 5.55
CA TYR A 81 28.27 -11.99 5.73
C TYR A 81 27.65 -11.55 4.39
N TRP A 82 28.46 -11.46 3.34
CA TRP A 82 28.01 -11.09 1.99
C TRP A 82 27.14 -12.17 1.34
N VAL A 83 27.45 -13.46 1.52
CA VAL A 83 26.62 -14.56 1.02
C VAL A 83 25.20 -14.51 1.60
N LEU A 84 25.04 -14.00 2.83
CA LEU A 84 23.75 -13.85 3.51
C LEU A 84 23.08 -12.48 3.25
N GLU A 85 23.73 -11.56 2.53
CA GLU A 85 23.19 -10.22 2.25
C GLU A 85 21.84 -10.26 1.51
N PRO A 86 21.60 -11.10 0.48
CA PRO A 86 20.31 -11.11 -0.23
C PRO A 86 19.12 -11.43 0.69
N ASN A 87 19.28 -12.38 1.60
CA ASN A 87 18.24 -12.73 2.58
C ASN A 87 18.00 -11.58 3.57
N ARG A 88 19.06 -10.89 4.00
CA ARG A 88 18.93 -9.73 4.89
C ARG A 88 18.22 -8.56 4.21
N GLN A 89 18.50 -8.32 2.94
CA GLN A 89 17.78 -7.30 2.15
C GLN A 89 16.30 -7.67 2.01
N ALA A 90 15.99 -8.93 1.71
CA ALA A 90 14.61 -9.43 1.62
C ALA A 90 13.85 -9.36 2.96
N GLU A 91 14.52 -9.68 4.07
CA GLU A 91 13.93 -9.52 5.42
C GLU A 91 13.75 -8.05 5.79
N ALA A 92 14.64 -7.16 5.34
CA ALA A 92 14.52 -5.73 5.56
C ALA A 92 13.32 -5.16 4.81
N THR A 93 13.15 -5.46 3.51
CA THR A 93 11.98 -5.03 2.73
C THR A 93 10.67 -5.55 3.33
N PHE A 94 10.60 -6.86 3.64
CA PHE A 94 9.44 -7.42 4.34
C PHE A 94 9.15 -6.72 5.68
N GLY A 95 10.20 -6.44 6.46
CA GLY A 95 10.08 -5.74 7.74
C GLY A 95 9.59 -4.29 7.60
N PHE A 96 9.99 -3.60 6.53
CA PHE A 96 9.46 -2.27 6.21
C PHE A 96 7.98 -2.34 5.80
N GLU A 97 7.64 -3.17 4.82
CA GLU A 97 6.24 -3.34 4.36
C GLU A 97 5.31 -3.71 5.52
N LYS A 98 5.71 -4.69 6.35
CA LYS A 98 4.90 -5.11 7.51
C LYS A 98 4.64 -3.96 8.48
N ARG A 99 5.62 -3.08 8.71
CA ARG A 99 5.46 -1.91 9.61
C ARG A 99 4.55 -0.87 8.97
N PHE A 100 4.72 -0.60 7.68
CA PHE A 100 3.91 0.37 6.94
C PHE A 100 2.46 -0.06 6.86
N VAL A 101 2.19 -1.31 6.51
CA VAL A 101 0.84 -1.91 6.54
C VAL A 101 0.23 -1.81 7.94
N ASN A 102 1.01 -2.08 9.00
CA ASN A 102 0.52 -1.97 10.37
C ASN A 102 0.17 -0.52 10.75
N TRP A 103 1.03 0.45 10.45
CA TRP A 103 0.74 1.87 10.70
C TRP A 103 -0.45 2.36 9.89
N GLY A 104 -0.53 2.01 8.61
CA GLY A 104 -1.67 2.31 7.76
C GLY A 104 -2.97 1.71 8.28
N SER A 105 -2.94 0.48 8.81
CA SER A 105 -4.12 -0.15 9.41
C SER A 105 -4.66 0.64 10.61
N GLN A 106 -3.78 1.23 11.43
CA GLN A 106 -4.17 2.07 12.56
C GLN A 106 -4.80 3.38 12.08
N LEU A 107 -4.25 3.98 11.02
CA LEU A 107 -4.84 5.18 10.40
C LEU A 107 -6.20 4.88 9.76
N PHE A 108 -6.36 3.71 9.14
CA PHE A 108 -7.58 3.30 8.46
C PHE A 108 -8.72 2.95 9.43
N ALA A 109 -8.38 2.58 10.67
CA ALA A 109 -9.33 2.12 11.69
C ALA A 109 -10.43 3.14 12.01
N PRO A 110 -11.56 2.69 12.59
CA PRO A 110 -12.60 3.58 13.10
C PRO A 110 -12.04 4.61 14.09
N THR A 111 -12.69 5.76 14.20
CA THR A 111 -12.29 6.79 15.19
C THR A 111 -12.36 6.29 16.63
N ALA A 112 -13.24 5.32 16.92
CA ALA A 112 -13.30 4.67 18.23
C ALA A 112 -11.98 3.98 18.63
N ASP A 113 -11.20 3.53 17.63
CA ASP A 113 -9.90 2.88 17.82
C ASP A 113 -8.72 3.85 17.61
N GLY A 114 -8.99 5.15 17.50
CA GLY A 114 -7.98 6.20 17.30
C GLY A 114 -7.58 6.45 15.84
N GLY A 115 -8.28 5.84 14.87
CA GLY A 115 -8.04 6.05 13.44
C GLY A 115 -8.86 7.19 12.81
N TYR A 116 -8.73 7.37 11.50
CA TYR A 116 -9.38 8.41 10.71
C TYR A 116 -10.74 7.98 10.11
N ASN A 117 -11.27 6.84 10.56
CA ASN A 117 -12.58 6.31 10.18
C ASN A 117 -12.75 5.94 8.70
N CYS A 118 -11.66 5.65 7.99
CA CYS A 118 -11.74 5.12 6.63
C CYS A 118 -12.58 3.83 6.61
N ALA A 119 -12.36 2.95 7.59
CA ALA A 119 -13.13 1.74 7.82
C ALA A 119 -14.63 2.02 8.07
N GLY A 120 -14.97 3.08 8.79
CA GLY A 120 -16.38 3.42 9.07
C GLY A 120 -17.17 3.71 7.80
N CYS A 121 -16.56 4.43 6.85
CA CYS A 121 -17.20 4.72 5.57
C CYS A 121 -17.09 3.56 4.58
N HIS A 122 -15.92 2.92 4.47
CA HIS A 122 -15.61 1.97 3.40
C HIS A 122 -15.87 0.49 3.73
N GLY A 123 -16.67 0.19 4.75
CA GLY A 123 -17.10 -1.20 5.02
C GLY A 123 -16.16 -1.99 5.91
N GLY A 124 -15.71 -1.38 7.01
CA GLY A 124 -14.81 -1.98 7.99
C GLY A 124 -13.37 -2.11 7.51
N MET A 125 -12.54 -2.80 8.30
CA MET A 125 -11.10 -2.97 8.02
C MET A 125 -10.81 -3.70 6.70
N LYS A 126 -11.77 -4.47 6.17
CA LYS A 126 -11.62 -5.12 4.86
C LYS A 126 -11.98 -4.23 3.68
N GLY A 127 -12.46 -3.01 3.90
CA GLY A 127 -12.76 -2.08 2.81
C GLY A 127 -13.77 -2.61 1.79
N THR A 128 -14.80 -3.36 2.22
CA THR A 128 -15.74 -4.04 1.30
C THR A 128 -16.77 -3.12 0.65
N GLY A 129 -16.72 -1.83 0.94
CA GLY A 129 -17.72 -0.84 0.58
C GLY A 129 -18.74 -0.66 1.70
N GLY A 130 -19.26 0.56 1.82
CA GLY A 130 -20.17 0.93 2.90
C GLY A 130 -21.04 2.11 2.54
N VAL A 131 -21.60 2.74 3.56
CA VAL A 131 -22.46 3.91 3.42
C VAL A 131 -22.05 4.99 4.41
N ALA A 132 -22.09 6.25 3.99
CA ALA A 132 -21.77 7.39 4.82
C ALA A 132 -22.85 8.48 4.67
N PRO A 133 -23.34 9.07 5.77
CA PRO A 133 -24.25 10.20 5.69
C PRO A 133 -23.56 11.41 5.07
N TYR A 134 -24.24 12.11 4.17
CA TYR A 134 -23.73 13.31 3.51
C TYR A 134 -24.84 14.34 3.27
N ALA A 135 -24.51 15.61 3.43
CA ALA A 135 -25.43 16.71 3.16
C ALA A 135 -25.30 17.15 1.69
N VAL A 136 -26.38 17.01 0.93
CA VAL A 136 -26.46 17.49 -0.45
C VAL A 136 -27.32 18.74 -0.48
N THR A 137 -26.76 19.83 -1.02
CA THR A 137 -27.48 21.09 -1.22
C THR A 137 -28.06 21.12 -2.63
N ASP A 138 -29.35 21.39 -2.77
CA ASP A 138 -29.96 21.69 -4.05
C ASP A 138 -29.50 23.08 -4.52
N PRO A 139 -28.82 23.19 -5.68
CA PRO A 139 -28.32 24.48 -6.16
C PRO A 139 -29.43 25.44 -6.61
N LYS A 140 -30.66 24.97 -6.86
CA LYS A 140 -31.79 25.80 -7.30
C LYS A 140 -32.56 26.40 -6.13
N THR A 141 -32.81 25.60 -5.10
CA THR A 141 -33.65 26.01 -3.95
C THR A 141 -32.82 26.39 -2.72
N GLY A 142 -31.55 25.99 -2.67
CA GLY A 142 -30.70 26.12 -1.48
C GLY A 142 -31.03 25.12 -0.36
N GLU A 143 -32.00 24.22 -0.58
CA GLU A 143 -32.41 23.23 0.41
C GLU A 143 -31.29 22.21 0.65
N VAL A 144 -30.98 21.93 1.92
CA VAL A 144 -29.98 20.94 2.32
C VAL A 144 -30.68 19.66 2.76
N LYS A 145 -30.39 18.54 2.09
CA LYS A 145 -30.92 17.22 2.42
C LYS A 145 -29.81 16.29 2.87
N SER A 146 -30.05 15.55 3.96
CA SER A 146 -29.15 14.48 4.38
C SER A 146 -29.46 13.22 3.58
N VAL A 147 -28.45 12.64 2.95
CA VAL A 147 -28.55 11.42 2.14
C VAL A 147 -27.57 10.36 2.61
N ASN A 148 -27.84 9.09 2.30
CA ASN A 148 -26.92 7.99 2.56
C ASN A 148 -26.09 7.72 1.31
N TRP A 149 -24.82 8.12 1.35
CA TRP A 149 -23.89 8.00 0.23
C TRP A 149 -23.21 6.63 0.22
N LYS A 150 -23.24 5.93 -0.92
CA LYS A 150 -22.52 4.68 -1.19
C LYS A 150 -21.03 4.95 -1.31
N ALA A 151 -20.27 4.53 -0.30
CA ALA A 151 -18.82 4.59 -0.27
C ALA A 151 -18.26 3.32 -0.93
N PRO A 152 -17.49 3.44 -2.03
CA PRO A 152 -17.09 2.28 -2.82
C PRO A 152 -16.16 1.36 -2.06
N ALA A 153 -16.16 0.07 -2.43
CA ALA A 153 -15.19 -0.89 -1.96
C ALA A 153 -13.75 -0.48 -2.33
N LEU A 154 -12.87 -0.59 -1.34
CA LEU A 154 -11.44 -0.33 -1.45
C LEU A 154 -10.63 -1.60 -1.63
N ASN A 155 -11.17 -2.79 -1.32
CA ASN A 155 -10.53 -4.08 -1.59
C ASN A 155 -10.42 -4.44 -3.09
N THR A 156 -10.90 -3.57 -3.98
CA THR A 156 -10.71 -3.67 -5.44
C THR A 156 -10.21 -2.36 -6.05
N VAL A 157 -9.68 -1.44 -5.24
CA VAL A 157 -9.23 -0.12 -5.70
C VAL A 157 -8.04 -0.22 -6.65
N LEU A 158 -7.09 -1.13 -6.40
CA LEU A 158 -5.87 -1.30 -7.20
C LEU A 158 -6.10 -2.04 -8.52
N TYR A 159 -7.31 -2.54 -8.75
CA TYR A 159 -7.71 -3.04 -10.07
C TYR A 159 -8.01 -1.91 -11.06
N ARG A 160 -8.15 -0.68 -10.55
CA ARG A 160 -8.73 0.46 -11.25
C ARG A 160 -7.85 1.70 -11.24
N PHE A 161 -7.13 1.88 -10.15
CA PHE A 161 -6.31 3.04 -9.90
C PHE A 161 -4.87 2.62 -9.64
N SER A 162 -3.92 3.41 -10.15
CA SER A 162 -2.52 3.29 -9.74
C SER A 162 -2.33 3.80 -8.30
N GLU A 163 -1.17 3.52 -7.72
CA GLU A 163 -0.82 4.03 -6.39
C GLU A 163 -0.82 5.56 -6.37
N GLU A 164 -0.31 6.20 -7.43
CA GLU A 164 -0.26 7.65 -7.58
C GLU A 164 -1.66 8.27 -7.67
N GLU A 165 -2.58 7.62 -8.39
CA GLU A 165 -3.97 8.06 -8.50
C GLU A 165 -4.69 7.95 -7.15
N ILE A 166 -4.43 6.87 -6.40
CA ILE A 166 -4.95 6.70 -5.04
C ILE A 166 -4.38 7.78 -4.12
N THR A 167 -3.08 8.01 -4.15
CA THR A 167 -2.41 9.08 -3.39
C THR A 167 -2.99 10.44 -3.74
N PHE A 168 -3.27 10.72 -5.01
CA PHE A 168 -3.96 11.95 -5.43
C PHE A 168 -5.35 12.07 -4.80
N ILE A 169 -6.15 11.00 -4.82
CA ILE A 169 -7.48 10.96 -4.22
C ILE A 169 -7.41 11.16 -2.70
N LEU A 170 -6.45 10.55 -2.01
CA LEU A 170 -6.28 10.74 -0.57
C LEU A 170 -5.83 12.16 -0.25
N ASN A 171 -4.94 12.73 -1.07
CA ASN A 171 -4.45 14.08 -0.86
C ASN A 171 -5.53 15.14 -1.05
N TYR A 172 -6.34 15.05 -2.12
CA TYR A 172 -7.28 16.11 -2.50
C TYR A 172 -8.76 15.76 -2.28
N GLY A 173 -9.06 14.54 -1.86
CA GLY A 173 -10.42 14.04 -1.73
C GLY A 173 -11.13 13.89 -3.08
N ARG A 174 -12.44 13.71 -3.03
CA ARG A 174 -13.33 13.75 -4.20
C ARG A 174 -14.42 14.80 -3.98
N PRO A 175 -14.38 15.92 -4.71
CA PRO A 175 -15.41 16.95 -4.64
C PRO A 175 -16.82 16.37 -4.84
N PHE A 176 -17.80 17.00 -4.20
CA PHE A 176 -19.22 16.60 -4.24
C PHE A 176 -19.50 15.20 -3.64
N SER A 177 -18.59 14.68 -2.83
CA SER A 177 -18.78 13.42 -2.10
C SER A 177 -18.32 13.59 -0.64
N PRO A 178 -18.72 12.69 0.27
CA PRO A 178 -18.21 12.68 1.65
C PRO A 178 -16.70 12.38 1.76
N MET A 179 -16.01 12.05 0.67
CA MET A 179 -14.56 11.80 0.68
C MET A 179 -13.79 13.13 0.67
N SER A 180 -13.49 13.66 1.84
CA SER A 180 -12.67 14.85 2.04
C SER A 180 -11.18 14.61 1.69
N ALA A 181 -10.41 15.69 1.60
CA ALA A 181 -8.97 15.64 1.53
C ALA A 181 -8.37 15.18 2.88
N TRP A 182 -7.44 14.23 2.83
CA TRP A 182 -6.73 13.72 4.00
C TRP A 182 -5.28 14.15 4.05
N GLY A 183 -4.62 14.33 2.90
CA GLY A 183 -3.25 14.79 2.85
C GLY A 183 -3.11 16.27 3.19
N THR A 184 -2.01 16.65 3.86
CA THR A 184 -1.72 18.05 4.22
C THR A 184 -1.70 18.99 3.02
N ILE A 185 -1.28 18.50 1.85
CA ILE A 185 -1.25 19.29 0.61
C ILE A 185 -2.64 19.68 0.11
N GLY A 186 -3.67 18.90 0.43
CA GLY A 186 -5.08 19.23 0.13
C GLY A 186 -5.84 19.79 1.33
N GLY A 187 -5.14 20.12 2.43
CA GLY A 187 -5.73 20.68 3.65
C GLY A 187 -6.20 19.66 4.68
N GLY A 188 -5.88 18.37 4.51
CA GLY A 188 -6.16 17.32 5.48
C GLY A 188 -5.07 17.15 6.56
N PRO A 189 -5.27 16.25 7.53
CA PRO A 189 -4.41 16.09 8.70
C PRO A 189 -3.16 15.21 8.50
N LEU A 190 -3.07 14.47 7.38
CA LEU A 190 -2.06 13.42 7.18
C LEU A 190 -0.86 13.93 6.39
N ASN A 191 0.34 13.68 6.90
CA ASN A 191 1.58 13.94 6.15
C ASN A 191 1.81 12.87 5.06
N GLU A 192 2.80 13.11 4.20
CA GLU A 192 3.15 12.22 3.08
C GLU A 192 3.36 10.76 3.52
N GLN A 193 4.17 10.50 4.54
CA GLN A 193 4.39 9.14 5.05
C GLN A 193 3.09 8.49 5.56
N SER A 194 2.20 9.24 6.19
CA SER A 194 0.90 8.71 6.65
C SER A 194 0.03 8.30 5.47
N ILE A 195 0.07 9.06 4.37
CA ILE A 195 -0.61 8.71 3.12
C ILE A 195 0.01 7.44 2.52
N ASP A 196 1.34 7.35 2.45
CA ASP A 196 2.02 6.15 1.94
C ASP A 196 1.66 4.90 2.73
N THR A 197 1.67 4.98 4.07
CA THR A 197 1.30 3.84 4.92
C THR A 197 -0.17 3.45 4.74
N LEU A 198 -1.08 4.40 4.54
CA LEU A 198 -2.49 4.11 4.19
C LEU A 198 -2.60 3.39 2.84
N VAL A 199 -1.83 3.82 1.84
CA VAL A 199 -1.77 3.15 0.53
C VAL A 199 -1.25 1.72 0.67
N ASP A 200 -0.19 1.51 1.46
CA ASP A 200 0.32 0.18 1.75
C ASP A 200 -0.69 -0.70 2.48
N TYR A 201 -1.46 -0.14 3.42
CA TYR A 201 -2.55 -0.89 4.03
C TYR A 201 -3.63 -1.26 3.01
N MET A 202 -4.00 -0.34 2.11
CA MET A 202 -4.97 -0.65 1.05
C MET A 202 -4.48 -1.74 0.10
N LYS A 203 -3.18 -1.81 -0.20
CA LYS A 203 -2.58 -2.95 -0.94
C LYS A 203 -2.87 -4.27 -0.23
N SER A 204 -2.70 -4.31 1.09
CA SER A 204 -2.85 -5.54 1.89
C SER A 204 -4.26 -6.10 1.96
N ILE A 205 -5.28 -5.28 1.71
CA ILE A 205 -6.69 -5.68 1.77
C ILE A 205 -7.29 -5.98 0.39
N GLN A 206 -6.51 -5.90 -0.69
CA GLN A 206 -7.03 -6.23 -2.02
C GLN A 206 -7.49 -7.68 -2.09
N ILE A 207 -8.57 -7.93 -2.82
CA ILE A 207 -8.89 -9.27 -3.29
C ILE A 207 -7.71 -9.74 -4.15
N PRO A 208 -7.12 -10.92 -3.90
CA PRO A 208 -6.02 -11.43 -4.70
C PRO A 208 -6.41 -11.57 -6.17
N GLN A 209 -5.56 -11.09 -7.08
CA GLN A 209 -5.82 -11.19 -8.51
C GLN A 209 -5.55 -12.61 -9.02
N ALA A 210 -6.37 -13.06 -9.96
CA ALA A 210 -6.12 -14.28 -10.72
C ALA A 210 -5.13 -13.99 -11.86
N GLY A 211 -4.30 -14.98 -12.19
CA GLY A 211 -3.33 -14.89 -13.30
C GLY A 211 -1.97 -14.27 -12.95
N CYS A 212 -1.74 -13.89 -11.68
CA CYS A 212 -0.44 -13.38 -11.26
C CYS A 212 0.60 -14.49 -11.11
N ILE A 213 1.66 -14.44 -11.93
CA ILE A 213 2.85 -15.29 -11.76
C ILE A 213 3.65 -14.81 -10.55
N GLU A 214 3.87 -13.50 -10.47
CA GLU A 214 4.45 -12.81 -9.33
C GLU A 214 3.55 -11.66 -8.93
N THR A 215 3.47 -11.41 -7.63
CA THR A 215 2.72 -10.28 -7.05
C THR A 215 3.66 -9.10 -6.87
N ARG A 216 3.13 -7.87 -6.86
CA ARG A 216 3.97 -6.65 -6.74
C ARG A 216 4.79 -6.60 -5.46
N SER A 217 4.27 -7.14 -4.35
CA SER A 217 4.99 -7.28 -3.08
C SER A 217 4.29 -8.29 -2.16
N TYR A 218 4.89 -8.61 -1.01
CA TYR A 218 4.33 -9.58 -0.07
C TYR A 218 2.91 -9.20 0.41
N TYR A 219 2.68 -7.91 0.62
CA TYR A 219 1.37 -7.37 1.02
C TYR A 219 0.60 -6.72 -0.14
N ASN A 220 0.99 -6.92 -1.40
CA ASN A 220 0.24 -6.43 -2.55
C ASN A 220 -0.05 -7.59 -3.50
N PRO A 221 -1.23 -8.26 -3.38
CA PRO A 221 -1.55 -9.45 -4.15
C PRO A 221 -2.03 -9.14 -5.59
N THR A 222 -1.66 -7.97 -6.13
CA THR A 222 -1.98 -7.54 -7.50
C THR A 222 -0.75 -7.64 -8.41
N CYS A 223 -0.97 -7.62 -9.72
CA CYS A 223 0.04 -7.62 -10.77
C CYS A 223 -0.47 -6.89 -12.04
N ASP A 224 0.40 -6.65 -13.02
CA ASP A 224 0.04 -5.94 -14.26
C ASP A 224 -0.93 -6.74 -15.16
N GLU A 225 -0.73 -8.05 -15.25
CA GLU A 225 -1.53 -8.97 -16.07
C GLU A 225 -2.70 -9.61 -15.29
N GLY A 226 -2.91 -9.16 -14.05
CA GLY A 226 -3.87 -9.75 -13.14
C GLY A 226 -5.31 -9.39 -13.51
N SER A 227 -6.24 -10.27 -13.14
CA SER A 227 -7.67 -10.04 -13.34
C SER A 227 -8.48 -10.40 -12.10
N LEU A 228 -9.70 -9.90 -12.03
CA LEU A 228 -10.65 -10.27 -10.98
C LEU A 228 -10.90 -11.78 -11.04
N PRO A 229 -10.83 -12.50 -9.90
CA PRO A 229 -11.07 -13.94 -9.88
C PRO A 229 -12.39 -14.33 -10.54
N GLU A 230 -12.40 -15.49 -11.21
CA GLU A 230 -13.55 -15.95 -12.00
C GLU A 230 -14.84 -16.02 -11.17
N GLU A 231 -14.76 -16.41 -9.89
CA GLU A 231 -15.89 -16.44 -8.97
C GLU A 231 -16.51 -15.05 -8.75
N ASN A 232 -15.67 -14.05 -8.48
CA ASN A 232 -16.12 -12.67 -8.31
C ASN A 232 -16.67 -12.09 -9.63
N ASN A 233 -16.08 -12.45 -10.78
CA ASN A 233 -16.61 -12.01 -12.07
C ASN A 233 -17.97 -12.68 -12.39
N LYS A 234 -18.16 -13.96 -12.00
CA LYS A 234 -19.45 -14.65 -12.09
C LYS A 234 -20.51 -14.00 -11.22
N GLU A 235 -20.15 -13.52 -10.02
CA GLU A 235 -21.07 -12.77 -9.15
C GLU A 235 -21.57 -11.49 -9.85
N ILE A 236 -20.67 -10.74 -10.48
CA ILE A 236 -21.00 -9.54 -11.27
C ILE A 236 -22.02 -9.86 -12.37
N MET A 237 -21.79 -10.92 -13.16
CA MET A 237 -22.72 -11.31 -14.23
C MET A 237 -24.06 -11.80 -13.68
N THR A 238 -24.03 -12.62 -12.62
CA THR A 238 -25.23 -13.18 -12.01
C THR A 238 -26.14 -12.06 -11.50
N GLU A 239 -25.56 -11.03 -10.86
CA GLU A 239 -26.33 -9.89 -10.39
C GLU A 239 -26.88 -9.04 -11.55
N ALA A 240 -26.09 -8.80 -12.60
CA ALA A 240 -26.55 -8.09 -13.78
C ALA A 240 -27.73 -8.82 -14.46
N GLU A 241 -27.63 -10.14 -14.63
CA GLU A 241 -28.71 -10.98 -15.16
C GLU A 241 -29.95 -10.96 -14.26
N ARG A 242 -29.76 -11.01 -12.94
CA ARG A 242 -30.87 -10.92 -11.97
C ARG A 242 -31.61 -9.60 -12.10
N LEU A 243 -30.90 -8.47 -12.24
CA LEU A 243 -31.48 -7.14 -12.38
C LEU A 243 -32.27 -6.99 -13.69
N VAL A 244 -31.76 -7.55 -14.79
CA VAL A 244 -32.47 -7.59 -16.08
C VAL A 244 -33.72 -8.46 -15.97
N LYS A 245 -33.61 -9.67 -15.39
CA LYS A 245 -34.73 -10.59 -15.19
C LYS A 245 -35.82 -10.00 -14.28
N ALA A 246 -35.43 -9.19 -13.30
CA ALA A 246 -36.35 -8.46 -12.43
C ALA A 246 -36.99 -7.24 -13.11
N GLY A 247 -36.61 -6.92 -14.35
CA GLY A 247 -37.11 -5.74 -15.08
C GLY A 247 -36.59 -4.41 -14.54
N THR A 248 -35.54 -4.43 -13.71
CA THR A 248 -34.91 -3.20 -13.18
C THR A 248 -34.16 -2.45 -14.28
N TYR A 249 -33.51 -3.20 -15.18
CA TYR A 249 -32.79 -2.66 -16.33
C TYR A 249 -33.17 -3.41 -17.60
N GLY A 250 -33.12 -2.72 -18.75
CA GLY A 250 -33.55 -3.26 -20.04
C GLY A 250 -32.50 -4.14 -20.74
N SER A 251 -31.24 -4.10 -20.30
CA SER A 251 -30.15 -4.87 -20.89
C SER A 251 -29.03 -5.16 -19.89
N LEU A 252 -28.18 -6.15 -20.20
CA LEU A 252 -27.00 -6.46 -19.38
C LEU A 252 -26.02 -5.28 -19.34
N GLY A 253 -25.81 -4.58 -20.45
CA GLY A 253 -24.94 -3.40 -20.49
C GLY A 253 -25.43 -2.28 -19.56
N GLU A 254 -26.74 -2.06 -19.50
CA GLU A 254 -27.36 -1.12 -18.57
C GLU A 254 -27.20 -1.55 -17.10
N ALA A 255 -27.40 -2.84 -16.82
CA ALA A 255 -27.24 -3.38 -15.48
C ALA A 255 -25.80 -3.27 -14.97
N LEU A 256 -24.82 -3.59 -15.82
CA LEU A 256 -23.40 -3.43 -15.52
C LEU A 256 -23.03 -1.96 -15.31
N PHE A 257 -23.57 -1.05 -16.14
CA PHE A 257 -23.35 0.39 -15.99
C PHE A 257 -23.83 0.91 -14.62
N ASN A 258 -24.94 0.38 -14.10
CA ASN A 258 -25.57 0.81 -12.85
C ASN A 258 -25.35 -0.17 -11.67
N LEU A 259 -24.34 -1.03 -11.72
CA LEU A 259 -24.18 -2.15 -10.78
C LEU A 259 -23.88 -1.70 -9.34
N ASP A 260 -24.74 -2.09 -8.39
CA ASP A 260 -24.60 -1.68 -6.98
C ASP A 260 -23.56 -2.49 -6.17
N LEU A 261 -23.08 -3.62 -6.70
CA LEU A 261 -22.09 -4.47 -6.03
C LEU A 261 -20.83 -3.69 -5.62
N GLY A 262 -20.27 -4.08 -4.46
CA GLY A 262 -19.12 -3.38 -3.87
C GLY A 262 -19.42 -1.91 -3.55
N SER A 263 -20.68 -1.57 -3.24
CA SER A 263 -21.15 -0.19 -3.05
C SER A 263 -20.85 0.72 -4.25
N GLY A 264 -21.03 0.17 -5.45
CA GLY A 264 -20.77 0.87 -6.71
C GLY A 264 -19.30 0.98 -7.10
N ALA A 265 -18.41 0.14 -6.54
CA ALA A 265 -17.02 0.07 -6.96
C ALA A 265 -16.89 -0.30 -8.45
N TYR A 266 -17.84 -1.07 -8.97
CA TYR A 266 -17.86 -1.54 -10.36
C TYR A 266 -18.71 -0.66 -11.30
N SER A 267 -19.54 0.24 -10.77
CA SER A 267 -20.51 1.01 -11.56
C SER A 267 -19.89 2.23 -12.23
N CYS A 268 -20.21 2.40 -13.52
CA CYS A 268 -19.93 3.61 -14.30
C CYS A 268 -20.83 4.79 -13.86
N ALA A 269 -22.09 4.50 -13.51
CA ALA A 269 -23.09 5.47 -13.09
C ALA A 269 -22.65 6.28 -11.85
N ARG A 270 -21.80 5.72 -10.99
CA ARG A 270 -21.20 6.43 -9.86
C ARG A 270 -20.52 7.75 -10.26
N CYS A 271 -19.90 7.81 -11.43
CA CYS A 271 -19.28 9.02 -11.95
C CYS A 271 -20.17 9.72 -12.98
N HIS A 272 -20.92 8.96 -13.79
CA HIS A 272 -21.63 9.47 -14.96
C HIS A 272 -23.13 9.71 -14.77
N THR A 273 -23.70 9.41 -13.60
CA THR A 273 -25.11 9.65 -13.28
C THR A 273 -25.22 10.42 -11.97
N LYS A 274 -25.70 11.66 -12.05
CA LYS A 274 -25.92 12.47 -10.85
C LYS A 274 -26.90 11.77 -9.92
N GLY A 275 -26.57 11.75 -8.63
CA GLY A 275 -27.43 11.19 -7.57
C GLY A 275 -27.47 9.68 -7.45
N TRP A 276 -26.80 8.95 -8.36
CA TRP A 276 -26.71 7.50 -8.29
C TRP A 276 -26.07 7.02 -6.97
N SER A 277 -25.02 7.71 -6.50
CA SER A 277 -24.31 7.35 -5.27
C SER A 277 -25.14 7.49 -4.00
N TYR A 278 -26.33 8.09 -4.03
CA TYR A 278 -27.18 8.24 -2.86
C TYR A 278 -28.64 7.84 -3.11
N GLY A 279 -28.89 7.02 -4.13
CA GLY A 279 -30.20 6.42 -4.37
C GLY A 279 -31.23 7.35 -5.01
N ASP A 280 -30.81 8.48 -5.56
CA ASP A 280 -31.67 9.42 -6.31
C ASP A 280 -31.06 9.67 -7.71
N PRO A 281 -30.91 8.63 -8.53
CA PRO A 281 -30.30 8.78 -9.85
C PRO A 281 -31.15 9.67 -10.76
N GLN A 282 -30.51 10.68 -11.34
CA GLN A 282 -31.08 11.47 -12.43
C GLN A 282 -30.93 10.71 -13.76
N ALA A 283 -30.97 11.42 -14.90
CA ALA A 283 -30.78 10.81 -16.21
C ALA A 283 -29.50 9.96 -16.25
N THR A 284 -29.65 8.66 -16.53
CA THR A 284 -28.54 7.71 -16.62
C THR A 284 -27.53 8.18 -17.67
N GLY A 285 -26.25 8.27 -17.28
CA GLY A 285 -25.20 8.78 -18.15
C GLY A 285 -25.23 10.30 -18.37
N GLY A 286 -26.15 11.04 -17.76
CA GLY A 286 -26.32 12.49 -17.93
C GLY A 286 -25.17 13.36 -17.41
N GLY A 287 -24.14 12.75 -16.82
CA GLY A 287 -22.96 13.42 -16.27
C GLY A 287 -23.11 13.77 -14.79
N ALA A 288 -21.97 13.80 -14.09
CA ALA A 288 -21.86 14.29 -12.71
C ALA A 288 -20.40 14.65 -12.42
N PHE A 289 -19.64 13.70 -11.88
CA PHE A 289 -18.20 13.84 -11.73
C PHE A 289 -17.48 13.55 -13.06
N GLY A 290 -17.97 12.56 -13.81
CA GLY A 290 -17.59 12.29 -15.19
C GLY A 290 -18.47 13.06 -16.19
N PRO A 291 -18.02 13.15 -17.46
CA PRO A 291 -18.75 13.83 -18.52
C PRO A 291 -20.11 13.20 -18.82
N ASN A 292 -20.98 13.98 -19.45
CA ASN A 292 -22.23 13.48 -20.03
C ASN A 292 -21.93 12.53 -21.20
N LEU A 293 -22.56 11.36 -21.17
CA LEU A 293 -22.45 10.28 -22.16
C LEU A 293 -23.64 10.23 -23.13
N THR A 294 -24.75 10.91 -22.82
CA THR A 294 -26.00 10.84 -23.60
C THR A 294 -25.97 11.67 -24.88
N GLY A 295 -27.00 11.50 -25.72
CA GLY A 295 -27.21 12.32 -26.92
C GLY A 295 -26.12 12.12 -27.96
N GLY A 296 -25.58 10.90 -28.05
CA GLY A 296 -24.48 10.55 -28.94
C GLY A 296 -23.15 11.21 -28.59
N SER A 297 -22.98 11.74 -27.38
CA SER A 297 -21.72 12.33 -26.90
C SER A 297 -20.57 11.33 -27.00
N SER A 298 -20.78 10.11 -26.50
CA SER A 298 -19.79 9.03 -26.59
C SER A 298 -19.45 8.64 -28.02
N ASN A 299 -20.42 8.66 -28.95
CA ASN A 299 -20.18 8.33 -30.36
C ASN A 299 -19.35 9.40 -31.07
N ARG A 300 -19.53 10.68 -30.73
CA ARG A 300 -18.70 11.77 -31.26
C ARG A 300 -17.29 11.72 -30.72
N GLN A 301 -17.13 11.39 -29.43
CA GLN A 301 -15.82 11.27 -28.80
C GLN A 301 -15.06 10.04 -29.27
N PHE A 302 -15.76 8.92 -29.50
CA PHE A 302 -15.21 7.65 -29.97
C PHE A 302 -16.01 7.14 -31.18
N PRO A 303 -15.67 7.57 -32.41
CA PRO A 303 -16.34 7.07 -33.61
C PRO A 303 -16.25 5.54 -33.72
N ASN A 304 -15.07 4.97 -33.45
CA ASN A 304 -14.85 3.54 -33.43
C ASN A 304 -15.16 2.94 -32.04
N GLN A 305 -15.92 1.85 -32.03
CA GLN A 305 -16.25 1.12 -30.80
C GLN A 305 -15.01 0.55 -30.10
N SER A 306 -14.03 0.06 -30.86
CA SER A 306 -12.76 -0.48 -30.34
C SER A 306 -11.99 0.53 -29.50
N ASP A 307 -11.99 1.79 -29.93
CA ASP A 307 -11.24 2.86 -29.26
C ASP A 307 -11.87 3.19 -27.91
N MET A 308 -13.20 3.12 -27.82
CA MET A 308 -13.93 3.26 -26.56
C MET A 308 -13.68 2.07 -25.61
N ILE A 309 -13.68 0.84 -26.13
CA ILE A 309 -13.33 -0.35 -25.35
C ILE A 309 -11.92 -0.22 -24.77
N ASN A 310 -10.94 0.14 -25.59
CA ASN A 310 -9.56 0.33 -25.17
C ASN A 310 -9.43 1.44 -24.11
N PHE A 311 -10.17 2.55 -24.27
CA PHE A 311 -10.19 3.60 -23.27
C PHE A 311 -10.78 3.15 -21.93
N ILE A 312 -11.86 2.36 -21.92
CA ILE A 312 -12.44 1.83 -20.67
C ILE A 312 -11.50 0.80 -20.02
N LYS A 313 -10.80 -0.02 -20.83
CA LYS A 313 -9.82 -0.98 -20.31
C LYS A 313 -8.68 -0.29 -19.58
N ASN A 314 -8.14 0.78 -20.16
CA ASN A 314 -6.92 1.44 -19.68
C ASN A 314 -7.16 2.66 -18.79
N GLY A 315 -8.36 3.23 -18.80
CA GLY A 315 -8.66 4.47 -18.12
C GLY A 315 -8.11 5.70 -18.84
N SER A 316 -8.25 6.87 -18.21
CA SER A 316 -7.67 8.13 -18.70
C SER A 316 -6.35 8.40 -18.00
N GLU A 317 -5.34 8.83 -18.74
CA GLU A 317 -4.08 9.30 -18.16
C GLU A 317 -3.95 10.83 -18.26
N LEU A 318 -3.39 11.47 -17.24
CA LEU A 318 -3.25 12.92 -17.22
C LEU A 318 -2.45 13.44 -18.42
N GLY A 319 -3.05 14.34 -19.19
CA GLY A 319 -2.40 15.01 -20.32
C GLY A 319 -2.37 14.19 -21.62
N LYS A 320 -2.65 12.88 -21.59
CA LYS A 320 -2.69 12.04 -22.79
C LYS A 320 -3.98 12.23 -23.58
N ARG A 321 -3.88 12.19 -24.91
CA ARG A 321 -5.05 12.24 -25.79
C ARG A 321 -5.84 10.94 -25.72
N TYR A 322 -7.16 11.04 -25.75
CA TYR A 322 -8.06 9.90 -25.98
C TYR A 322 -9.21 10.30 -26.91
N GLY A 323 -9.71 9.33 -27.68
CA GLY A 323 -10.75 9.58 -28.69
C GLY A 323 -10.36 10.70 -29.67
N GLU A 324 -11.35 11.43 -30.18
CA GLU A 324 -11.14 12.50 -31.14
C GLU A 324 -10.40 13.69 -30.53
N GLN A 325 -10.97 14.35 -29.50
CA GLN A 325 -10.42 15.60 -28.94
C GLN A 325 -10.35 15.60 -27.41
N GLY A 326 -10.32 14.41 -26.79
CA GLY A 326 -10.27 14.27 -25.34
C GLY A 326 -8.84 14.39 -24.83
N GLN A 327 -8.65 15.05 -23.70
CA GLN A 327 -7.42 15.00 -22.93
C GLN A 327 -7.72 14.38 -21.56
N GLY A 328 -7.00 13.31 -21.24
CA GLY A 328 -7.20 12.56 -20.01
C GLY A 328 -6.82 13.39 -18.79
N SER A 329 -7.55 13.15 -17.71
CA SER A 329 -7.35 13.85 -16.43
C SER A 329 -6.72 12.97 -15.35
N GLY A 330 -6.50 11.67 -15.61
CA GLY A 330 -6.12 10.70 -14.58
C GLY A 330 -7.29 10.31 -13.64
N ARG A 331 -8.54 10.65 -14.00
CA ARG A 331 -9.69 10.48 -13.09
C ARG A 331 -10.68 9.41 -13.52
N MET A 332 -10.68 9.02 -14.80
CA MET A 332 -11.42 7.87 -15.28
C MET A 332 -10.56 6.63 -15.05
N PRO A 333 -10.90 5.76 -14.09
CA PRO A 333 -10.11 4.57 -13.81
C PRO A 333 -10.12 3.57 -14.97
N ALA A 334 -9.12 2.70 -14.96
CA ALA A 334 -9.09 1.49 -15.77
C ALA A 334 -10.13 0.47 -15.28
N PHE A 335 -10.69 -0.33 -16.18
CA PHE A 335 -11.57 -1.45 -15.83
C PHE A 335 -11.15 -2.78 -16.47
N GLY A 336 -10.02 -2.80 -17.20
CA GLY A 336 -9.57 -4.00 -17.93
C GLY A 336 -9.18 -5.18 -17.05
N GLN A 337 -8.81 -4.93 -15.78
CA GLN A 337 -8.53 -6.00 -14.81
C GLN A 337 -9.79 -6.44 -14.04
N LEU A 338 -10.90 -5.69 -14.11
CA LEU A 338 -12.15 -6.00 -13.40
C LEU A 338 -13.16 -6.74 -14.27
N TYR A 339 -13.37 -6.21 -15.47
CA TYR A 339 -14.35 -6.71 -16.40
C TYR A 339 -13.68 -7.51 -17.52
N THR A 340 -14.35 -8.58 -17.96
CA THR A 340 -13.98 -9.31 -19.16
C THR A 340 -14.24 -8.46 -20.40
N ASP A 341 -13.60 -8.82 -21.51
CA ASP A 341 -13.80 -8.12 -22.79
C ASP A 341 -15.27 -8.09 -23.24
N GLU A 342 -16.03 -9.17 -22.97
CA GLU A 342 -17.46 -9.21 -23.31
C GLU A 342 -18.28 -8.28 -22.40
N GLN A 343 -17.98 -8.23 -21.09
CA GLN A 343 -18.64 -7.27 -20.17
C GLN A 343 -18.38 -5.82 -20.60
N ILE A 344 -17.14 -5.48 -20.92
CA ILE A 344 -16.80 -4.13 -21.39
C ILE A 344 -17.52 -3.82 -22.70
N LYS A 345 -17.59 -4.78 -23.62
CA LYS A 345 -18.32 -4.62 -24.88
C LYS A 345 -19.81 -4.37 -24.65
N LEU A 346 -20.47 -5.09 -23.72
CA LEU A 346 -21.87 -4.86 -23.36
C LEU A 346 -22.08 -3.46 -22.79
N ILE A 347 -21.20 -3.01 -21.88
CA ILE A 347 -21.23 -1.65 -21.32
C ILE A 347 -21.08 -0.62 -22.45
N VAL A 348 -20.11 -0.80 -23.34
CA VAL A 348 -19.88 0.13 -24.47
C VAL A 348 -21.08 0.19 -25.40
N GLN A 349 -21.69 -0.95 -25.73
CA GLN A 349 -22.89 -0.97 -26.57
C GLN A 349 -24.06 -0.22 -25.93
N TYR A 350 -24.25 -0.37 -24.62
CA TYR A 350 -25.25 0.41 -23.88
C TYR A 350 -24.92 1.91 -23.92
N VAL A 351 -23.70 2.31 -23.57
CA VAL A 351 -23.29 3.72 -23.51
C VAL A 351 -23.38 4.40 -24.89
N ARG A 352 -23.06 3.70 -25.97
CA ARG A 352 -23.21 4.22 -27.34
C ARG A 352 -24.67 4.40 -27.76
N GLY A 353 -25.61 3.74 -27.07
CA GLY A 353 -27.04 3.87 -27.27
C GLY A 353 -27.72 4.97 -26.44
N LEU A 354 -26.98 5.62 -25.52
CA LEU A 354 -27.45 6.79 -24.74
C LEU A 354 -27.42 8.08 -25.57
#